data_AF-A0AAU8JUG1-F1
#
_entry.id   AF-A0AAU8JUG1-F1
#
_cell.length_a   1.000
_cell.length_b   1.000
_cell.length_c   1.000
_cell.angle_alpha   90.00
_cell.angle_beta   90.00
_cell.angle_gamma   90.00
#
_symmetry.space_group_name_H-M   'P 1'
#
loop_
_entity.id
_entity.type
_entity.pdbx_description
1 polymer ?
#
loop_
_entity_poly.entity_id
_entity_poly.type
_entity_poly.pdbx_seq_one_letter_code
_entity_poly.pdbx_strand_id
1 'polypeptide(L)'
;MKRRLLLSVAGVSLLTASAGCGPAPDPAGDINAGATPEPPASPGPAAPPAPSPSPTPLNVASPSLAPPTRKPRLAAPPLFSLPSEDKLVALTLDDGPDPTHTPTVLKILHDYGIRATFFLVGENVSAHRSLVTDIAQQGHHIANHTWSHPDLRQLSATAVRDQLERTSDLLQELTGKPPTWFRAPGGDFSNNALSACADLGMRPMGWSVDPRDWARPGTAKITSRVLEEIGPGSIVLNHDGGGDRSQTVAALKTYLPVLLDGGYRFTAPR
;
A
#
# COMPACT_ATOMS: atom_id res chain seq x y z
N MET A 1 2.91 46.35 26.70
CA MET A 1 1.53 46.88 26.64
C MET A 1 0.56 45.71 26.48
N LYS A 2 -0.28 45.47 27.49
CA LYS A 2 -1.28 44.39 27.52
C LYS A 2 -2.61 44.93 26.96
N ARG A 3 -3.31 44.20 26.10
CA ARG A 3 -4.74 44.42 25.86
C ARG A 3 -5.53 43.12 26.08
N ARG A 4 -6.42 43.21 27.08
CA ARG A 4 -7.50 42.30 27.51
C ARG A 4 -8.63 42.34 26.46
N LEU A 5 -9.21 41.20 26.04
CA LEU A 5 -10.36 40.46 26.60
C LEU A 5 -11.70 41.22 26.64
N LEU A 6 -12.74 40.63 26.02
CA LEU A 6 -14.18 40.47 26.43
C LEU A 6 -15.06 40.36 25.16
N LEU A 7 -15.57 39.19 24.74
CA LEU A 7 -16.73 38.39 25.19
C LEU A 7 -18.07 39.14 25.23
N SER A 8 -19.06 38.67 24.44
CA SER A 8 -20.51 38.49 24.74
C SER A 8 -21.33 38.46 23.43
N VAL A 9 -22.49 37.82 23.25
CA VAL A 9 -23.30 36.77 23.94
C VAL A 9 -24.38 36.34 22.92
N ALA A 10 -24.77 35.07 23.00
CA ALA A 10 -26.02 34.39 22.62
C ALA A 10 -27.09 35.02 21.71
N GLY A 11 -27.63 34.17 20.83
CA GLY A 11 -29.00 34.31 20.33
C GLY A 11 -29.42 33.14 19.45
N VAL A 12 -30.09 32.12 20.01
CA VAL A 12 -31.02 31.26 19.26
C VAL A 12 -32.14 30.81 20.19
N SER A 13 -33.38 31.09 19.80
CA SER A 13 -34.62 30.52 20.35
C SER A 13 -35.61 30.42 19.19
N LEU A 14 -36.33 29.30 19.09
CA LEU A 14 -37.68 29.05 18.52
C LEU A 14 -37.85 27.51 18.50
N LEU A 15 -38.70 26.83 19.30
CA LEU A 15 -40.18 26.66 19.21
C LEU A 15 -40.66 26.45 17.76
N THR A 16 -41.46 25.46 17.35
CA THR A 16 -42.46 24.57 17.99
C THR A 16 -42.91 23.50 16.99
N ALA A 17 -43.47 22.39 17.48
CA ALA A 17 -44.21 21.39 16.70
C ALA A 17 -45.68 21.78 16.49
N SER A 18 -46.29 21.36 15.38
CA SER A 18 -47.74 21.09 15.29
C SER A 18 -48.12 20.27 14.05
N ALA A 19 -49.14 19.43 14.25
CA ALA A 19 -49.77 18.52 13.31
C ALA A 19 -51.10 19.10 12.76
N GLY A 20 -51.62 18.56 11.65
CA GLY A 20 -53.07 18.47 11.42
C GLY A 20 -53.64 18.66 9.99
N CYS A 21 -54.35 17.61 9.54
CA CYS A 21 -55.57 17.53 8.71
C CYS A 21 -55.61 17.79 7.17
N GLY A 22 -56.29 16.85 6.46
CA GLY A 22 -56.51 16.71 4.98
C GLY A 22 -57.67 17.55 4.39
N PRO A 23 -58.43 17.13 3.33
CA PRO A 23 -58.81 15.76 2.90
C PRO A 23 -58.73 15.43 1.37
N ALA A 24 -59.13 14.19 1.02
CA ALA A 24 -59.23 13.54 -0.31
C ALA A 24 -60.56 13.90 -1.08
N PRO A 25 -60.94 13.33 -2.28
CA PRO A 25 -60.99 11.88 -2.63
C PRO A 25 -60.65 11.43 -4.08
N ASP A 26 -60.52 10.10 -4.17
CA ASP A 26 -60.45 9.07 -5.24
C ASP A 26 -61.59 9.07 -6.31
N PRO A 27 -61.80 8.07 -7.22
CA PRO A 27 -61.14 6.74 -7.40
C PRO A 27 -60.89 6.27 -8.85
N ALA A 28 -60.17 5.15 -9.01
CA ALA A 28 -60.72 3.85 -9.43
C ALA A 28 -59.65 2.92 -10.05
N GLY A 29 -59.52 1.70 -9.50
CA GLY A 29 -58.81 0.62 -10.20
C GLY A 29 -58.21 -0.51 -9.35
N ASP A 30 -58.90 -0.95 -8.29
CA ASP A 30 -58.71 -2.27 -7.63
C ASP A 30 -58.82 -3.43 -8.66
N ILE A 31 -58.26 -4.65 -8.53
CA ILE A 31 -58.17 -5.67 -7.46
C ILE A 31 -57.35 -6.84 -8.08
N ASN A 32 -56.89 -7.89 -7.41
CA ASN A 32 -56.45 -8.22 -6.05
C ASN A 32 -56.01 -9.70 -6.16
N ALA A 33 -54.95 -10.06 -5.44
CA ALA A 33 -54.57 -11.45 -5.19
C ALA A 33 -55.53 -12.09 -4.17
N GLY A 34 -55.75 -13.39 -4.27
CA GLY A 34 -56.53 -14.07 -3.25
C GLY A 34 -56.66 -15.58 -3.45
N ALA A 35 -55.88 -16.30 -2.63
CA ALA A 35 -56.20 -17.59 -2.03
C ALA A 35 -56.37 -18.84 -2.91
N THR A 36 -55.53 -19.83 -2.60
CA THR A 36 -55.71 -21.27 -2.82
C THR A 36 -57.07 -21.78 -2.33
N PRO A 37 -57.67 -22.67 -3.13
CA PRO A 37 -58.18 -23.93 -2.59
C PRO A 37 -57.77 -25.15 -3.47
N GLU A 38 -57.53 -26.27 -2.81
CA GLU A 38 -57.27 -27.60 -3.40
C GLU A 38 -58.56 -28.19 -4.02
N PRO A 39 -58.47 -28.83 -5.20
CA PRO A 39 -59.35 -29.97 -5.48
C PRO A 39 -58.64 -31.07 -6.35
N PRO A 40 -59.34 -32.09 -6.87
CA PRO A 40 -59.25 -33.50 -6.49
C PRO A 40 -58.38 -34.36 -7.42
N ALA A 41 -58.14 -35.61 -7.02
CA ALA A 41 -57.36 -36.61 -7.76
C ALA A 41 -57.98 -37.05 -9.10
N SER A 42 -57.13 -37.17 -10.15
CA SER A 42 -57.12 -38.14 -11.29
C SER A 42 -56.25 -37.60 -12.45
N PRO A 43 -55.81 -38.38 -13.46
CA PRO A 43 -55.44 -39.80 -13.55
C PRO A 43 -53.91 -39.97 -13.82
N GLY A 44 -53.37 -41.18 -13.66
CA GLY A 44 -51.94 -41.45 -13.86
C GLY A 44 -51.46 -41.18 -15.31
N PRO A 45 -50.31 -40.52 -15.51
CA PRO A 45 -49.66 -40.43 -16.81
C PRO A 45 -48.67 -41.58 -17.02
N ALA A 46 -48.45 -41.87 -18.30
CA ALA A 46 -47.84 -43.05 -18.88
C ALA A 46 -46.39 -43.37 -18.44
N ALA A 47 -46.02 -44.64 -18.62
CA ALA A 47 -44.66 -45.15 -18.46
C ALA A 47 -43.63 -44.30 -19.23
N PRO A 48 -42.42 -44.08 -18.67
CA PRO A 48 -41.39 -43.31 -19.35
C PRO A 48 -40.89 -44.03 -20.61
N PRO A 49 -40.57 -43.31 -21.71
CA PRO A 49 -39.84 -43.89 -22.83
C PRO A 49 -38.42 -44.30 -22.38
N ALA A 50 -37.90 -45.36 -22.98
CA ALA A 50 -36.56 -45.89 -22.70
C ALA A 50 -35.46 -44.82 -22.83
N PRO A 51 -34.38 -44.89 -22.01
CA PRO A 51 -33.28 -43.93 -22.10
C PRO A 51 -32.57 -44.06 -23.45
N SER A 52 -32.39 -42.93 -24.14
CA SER A 52 -31.44 -42.84 -25.27
C SER A 52 -30.00 -42.96 -24.75
N PRO A 53 -29.09 -43.62 -25.50
CA PRO A 53 -27.71 -43.80 -25.05
C PRO A 53 -26.98 -42.46 -24.99
N SER A 54 -26.37 -42.17 -23.84
CA SER A 54 -25.49 -41.01 -23.67
C SER A 54 -24.30 -41.08 -24.64
N PRO A 55 -23.89 -39.97 -25.28
CA PRO A 55 -22.67 -39.95 -26.07
C PRO A 55 -21.45 -40.10 -25.15
N THR A 56 -20.57 -41.03 -25.50
CA THR A 56 -19.29 -41.24 -24.82
C THR A 56 -18.45 -39.95 -24.93
N PRO A 57 -17.92 -39.40 -23.83
CA PRO A 57 -17.01 -38.26 -23.95
C PRO A 57 -15.70 -38.74 -24.59
N LEU A 58 -15.34 -38.12 -25.71
CA LEU A 58 -14.00 -38.26 -26.29
C LEU A 58 -12.99 -37.66 -25.31
N ASN A 59 -12.20 -38.53 -24.68
CA ASN A 59 -11.08 -38.15 -23.84
C ASN A 59 -9.96 -37.55 -24.71
N VAL A 60 -10.05 -36.25 -24.98
CA VAL A 60 -8.93 -35.49 -25.58
C VAL A 60 -8.03 -35.07 -24.42
N ALA A 61 -7.01 -35.89 -24.15
CA ALA A 61 -5.95 -35.53 -23.23
C ALA A 61 -5.29 -34.22 -23.69
N SER A 62 -5.53 -33.14 -22.95
CA SER A 62 -4.81 -31.89 -23.13
C SER A 62 -3.37 -32.08 -22.62
N PRO A 63 -2.33 -31.80 -23.43
CA PRO A 63 -0.97 -31.85 -22.92
C PRO A 63 -0.80 -30.69 -21.93
N SER A 64 -0.66 -31.04 -20.64
CA SER A 64 -0.25 -30.10 -19.60
C SER A 64 1.16 -29.62 -19.93
N LEU A 65 1.27 -28.40 -20.47
CA LEU A 65 2.55 -27.71 -20.61
C LEU A 65 3.00 -27.31 -19.21
N ALA A 66 3.85 -28.14 -18.60
CA ALA A 66 4.56 -27.74 -17.39
C ALA A 66 5.28 -26.40 -17.66
N PRO A 67 5.19 -25.41 -16.75
CA PRO A 67 5.90 -24.16 -16.91
C PRO A 67 7.40 -24.40 -17.10
N PRO A 68 8.09 -23.67 -17.99
CA PRO A 68 9.53 -23.82 -18.16
C PRO A 68 10.23 -23.57 -16.82
N THR A 69 11.08 -24.51 -16.42
CA THR A 69 11.89 -24.41 -15.21
C THR A 69 12.93 -23.30 -15.39
N ARG A 70 12.57 -22.07 -14.99
CA ARG A 70 13.52 -20.95 -14.92
C ARG A 70 14.58 -21.30 -13.88
N LYS A 71 15.85 -21.33 -14.29
CA LYS A 71 16.97 -21.53 -13.36
C LYS A 71 16.84 -20.52 -12.20
N PRO A 72 17.02 -20.94 -10.93
CA PRO A 72 16.96 -20.02 -9.80
C PRO A 72 17.95 -18.87 -10.03
N ARG A 73 17.47 -17.62 -9.95
CA ARG A 73 18.39 -16.47 -9.97
C ARG A 73 19.04 -16.45 -8.59
N LEU A 74 20.37 -16.49 -8.52
CA LEU A 74 21.06 -16.33 -7.25
C LEU A 74 20.71 -14.96 -6.66
N ALA A 75 20.27 -14.95 -5.40
CA ALA A 75 19.95 -13.70 -4.71
C ALA A 75 21.21 -12.84 -4.56
N ALA A 76 21.13 -11.59 -4.98
CA ALA A 76 22.16 -10.61 -4.67
C ALA A 76 22.13 -10.32 -3.15
N PRO A 77 23.28 -10.04 -2.51
CA PRO A 77 23.29 -9.58 -1.13
C PRO A 77 22.53 -8.24 -1.00
N PRO A 78 21.91 -7.95 0.16
CA PRO A 78 21.27 -6.66 0.38
C PRO A 78 22.24 -5.49 0.23
N LEU A 79 21.80 -4.45 -0.49
CA LEU A 79 22.56 -3.21 -0.61
C LEU A 79 22.29 -2.33 0.62
N PHE A 80 23.31 -2.09 1.43
CA PHE A 80 23.21 -1.22 2.63
C PHE A 80 23.69 0.22 2.39
N SER A 81 24.61 0.41 1.43
CA SER A 81 25.11 1.72 1.00
C SER A 81 25.25 1.74 -0.53
N LEU A 82 25.10 2.92 -1.14
CA LEU A 82 25.40 3.13 -2.55
C LEU A 82 26.92 3.00 -2.78
N PRO A 83 27.36 2.40 -3.91
CA PRO A 83 28.77 2.33 -4.28
C PRO A 83 29.24 3.69 -4.82
N SER A 84 29.36 4.69 -3.94
CA SER A 84 29.68 6.07 -4.29
C SER A 84 30.51 6.73 -3.20
N GLU A 85 31.66 7.28 -3.58
CA GLU A 85 32.52 8.12 -2.73
C GLU A 85 32.07 9.60 -2.72
N ASP A 86 31.18 9.98 -3.63
CA ASP A 86 30.55 11.30 -3.61
C ASP A 86 29.55 11.42 -2.45
N LYS A 87 29.25 12.65 -2.03
CA LYS A 87 28.14 13.02 -1.14
C LYS A 87 26.75 12.77 -1.76
N LEU A 88 26.55 11.59 -2.34
CA LEU A 88 25.32 11.12 -2.92
C LEU A 88 24.60 10.22 -1.91
N VAL A 89 23.33 10.48 -1.66
CA VAL A 89 22.51 9.81 -0.65
C VAL A 89 21.23 9.29 -1.28
N ALA A 90 20.78 8.10 -0.88
CA ALA A 90 19.43 7.63 -1.15
C ALA A 90 18.55 7.90 0.07
N LEU A 91 17.55 8.76 -0.10
CA LEU A 91 16.49 8.93 0.88
C LEU A 91 15.42 7.86 0.63
N THR A 92 15.05 7.11 1.67
CA THR A 92 14.06 6.04 1.56
C THR A 92 12.94 6.19 2.58
N LEU A 93 11.72 5.85 2.17
CA LEU A 93 10.49 5.93 2.96
C LEU A 93 9.80 4.57 2.97
N ASP A 94 9.56 4.02 4.16
CA ASP A 94 8.90 2.74 4.36
C ASP A 94 7.47 2.91 4.89
N ASP A 95 6.70 1.82 4.79
CA ASP A 95 5.35 1.60 5.31
C ASP A 95 4.20 2.34 4.62
N GLY A 96 4.48 3.30 3.73
CA GLY A 96 3.45 4.00 2.97
C GLY A 96 2.71 3.11 1.94
N PRO A 97 1.78 3.70 1.16
CA PRO A 97 1.34 5.09 1.25
C PRO A 97 0.34 5.32 2.41
N ASP A 98 0.53 6.38 3.18
CA ASP A 98 -0.39 6.86 4.23
C ASP A 98 -1.08 8.16 3.78
N PRO A 99 -2.41 8.29 3.91
CA PRO A 99 -3.15 9.44 3.37
C PRO A 99 -2.88 10.76 4.11
N THR A 100 -2.24 10.74 5.28
CA THR A 100 -1.93 11.93 6.07
C THR A 100 -0.48 12.38 5.86
N HIS A 101 0.45 11.44 5.97
CA HIS A 101 1.88 11.74 6.01
C HIS A 101 2.53 11.72 4.63
N THR A 102 2.22 10.74 3.78
CA THR A 102 2.80 10.65 2.43
C THR A 102 2.60 11.91 1.60
N PRO A 103 1.40 12.56 1.53
CA PRO A 103 1.24 13.81 0.78
C PRO A 103 2.10 14.95 1.32
N THR A 104 2.28 15.01 2.65
CA THR A 104 3.13 16.02 3.28
C THR A 104 4.61 15.77 2.99
N VAL A 105 5.04 14.50 2.99
CA VAL A 105 6.40 14.12 2.60
C VAL A 105 6.65 14.47 1.13
N LEU A 106 5.74 14.11 0.22
CA LEU A 106 5.84 14.46 -1.20
C LEU A 106 6.01 15.97 -1.41
N LYS A 107 5.23 16.79 -0.69
CA LYS A 107 5.39 18.25 -0.73
C LYS A 107 6.79 18.69 -0.29
N ILE A 108 7.32 18.14 0.81
CA ILE A 108 8.67 18.47 1.30
C ILE A 108 9.73 18.10 0.25
N LEU A 109 9.62 16.90 -0.33
CA LEU A 109 10.57 16.44 -1.34
C LEU A 109 10.53 17.32 -2.59
N HIS A 110 9.33 17.69 -3.04
CA HIS A 110 9.14 18.64 -4.14
C HIS A 110 9.77 20.01 -3.84
N ASP A 111 9.49 20.59 -2.65
CA ASP A 111 10.00 21.90 -2.24
C ASP A 111 11.55 21.94 -2.23
N TYR A 112 12.20 20.80 -1.94
CA TYR A 112 13.66 20.67 -1.93
C TYR A 112 14.26 20.07 -3.22
N GLY A 113 13.44 19.75 -4.24
CA GLY A 113 13.91 19.15 -5.49
C GLY A 113 14.52 17.75 -5.32
N ILE A 114 14.06 17.00 -4.32
CA ILE A 114 14.59 15.67 -3.96
C ILE A 114 13.72 14.57 -4.55
N ARG A 115 14.37 13.53 -5.10
CA ARG A 115 13.72 12.25 -5.41
C ARG A 115 14.13 11.19 -4.39
N ALA A 116 13.18 10.42 -3.91
CA ALA A 116 13.37 9.34 -2.95
C ALA A 116 12.88 7.99 -3.50
N THR A 117 13.17 6.93 -2.76
CA THR A 117 12.59 5.60 -3.00
C THR A 117 11.56 5.29 -1.91
N PHE A 118 10.34 4.92 -2.32
CA PHE A 118 9.24 4.55 -1.43
C PHE A 118 9.04 3.03 -1.46
N PHE A 119 9.26 2.38 -0.32
CA PHE A 119 8.98 0.95 -0.12
C PHE A 119 7.56 0.82 0.41
N LEU A 120 6.64 0.41 -0.48
CA LEU A 120 5.20 0.46 -0.20
C LEU A 120 4.67 -0.91 0.25
N VAL A 121 3.79 -0.89 1.25
CA VAL A 121 3.08 -2.07 1.78
C VAL A 121 1.83 -2.31 0.93
N GLY A 122 1.64 -3.53 0.42
CA GLY A 122 0.58 -3.88 -0.52
C GLY A 122 -0.85 -3.55 -0.05
N GLU A 123 -1.15 -3.73 1.23
CA GLU A 123 -2.45 -3.33 1.81
C GLU A 123 -2.70 -1.83 1.70
N ASN A 124 -1.67 -1.01 1.96
CA ASN A 124 -1.74 0.44 1.86
C ASN A 124 -1.82 0.89 0.38
N VAL A 125 -1.08 0.24 -0.51
CA VAL A 125 -1.17 0.43 -1.97
C VAL A 125 -2.61 0.15 -2.45
N SER A 126 -3.22 -0.93 -1.96
CA SER A 126 -4.60 -1.29 -2.31
C SER A 126 -5.62 -0.27 -1.79
N ALA A 127 -5.40 0.28 -0.59
CA ALA A 127 -6.28 1.28 0.01
C ALA A 127 -6.12 2.69 -0.62
N HIS A 128 -4.92 3.03 -1.09
CA HIS A 128 -4.57 4.40 -1.51
C HIS A 128 -3.92 4.45 -2.90
N ARG A 129 -4.54 3.77 -3.87
CA ARG A 129 -4.04 3.63 -5.26
C ARG A 129 -3.70 4.96 -5.95
N SER A 130 -4.50 6.02 -5.73
CA SER A 130 -4.23 7.34 -6.32
C SER A 130 -2.90 7.92 -5.81
N LEU A 131 -2.59 7.72 -4.53
CA LEU A 131 -1.38 8.24 -3.92
C LEU A 131 -0.12 7.54 -4.44
N VAL A 132 -0.22 6.25 -4.77
CA VAL A 132 0.85 5.51 -5.49
C VAL A 132 1.12 6.14 -6.85
N THR A 133 0.07 6.54 -7.55
CA THR A 133 0.18 7.23 -8.85
C THR A 133 0.82 8.59 -8.68
N ASP A 134 0.47 9.35 -7.64
CA ASP A 134 1.07 10.65 -7.33
C ASP A 134 2.57 10.54 -7.02
N ILE A 135 2.97 9.53 -6.24
CA ILE A 135 4.39 9.23 -5.96
C ILE A 135 5.14 8.99 -7.29
N ALA A 136 4.57 8.16 -8.18
CA ALA A 136 5.18 7.83 -9.47
C ALA A 136 5.30 9.04 -10.40
N GLN A 137 4.25 9.87 -10.48
CA GLN A 137 4.19 11.05 -11.34
C GLN A 137 5.20 12.13 -10.91
N GLN A 138 5.51 12.22 -9.62
CA GLN A 138 6.55 13.10 -9.08
C GLN A 138 7.98 12.55 -9.31
N GLY A 139 8.11 11.41 -9.99
CA GLY A 139 9.39 10.85 -10.41
C GLY A 139 10.17 10.13 -9.32
N HIS A 140 9.51 9.81 -8.20
CA HIS A 140 10.08 8.96 -7.16
C HIS A 140 10.15 7.51 -7.63
N HIS A 141 11.03 6.73 -7.00
CA HIS A 141 11.09 5.29 -7.25
C HIS A 141 10.14 4.56 -6.31
N ILE A 142 9.37 3.60 -6.83
CA ILE A 142 8.43 2.79 -6.06
C ILE A 142 8.97 1.37 -5.96
N ALA A 143 9.01 0.85 -4.75
CA ALA A 143 9.61 -0.43 -4.40
C ALA A 143 8.67 -1.25 -3.50
N ASN A 144 8.97 -2.54 -3.39
CA ASN A 144 8.14 -3.52 -2.70
C ASN A 144 8.50 -3.61 -1.20
N HIS A 145 7.49 -3.54 -0.34
CA HIS A 145 7.65 -3.73 1.11
C HIS A 145 6.71 -4.79 1.69
N THR A 146 6.50 -5.89 0.96
CA THR A 146 5.54 -6.97 1.28
C THR A 146 4.08 -6.53 1.23
N TRP A 147 3.16 -7.49 1.38
CA TRP A 147 1.73 -7.21 1.31
C TRP A 147 1.20 -6.62 2.61
N SER A 148 1.47 -7.27 3.74
CA SER A 148 0.88 -6.94 5.06
C SER A 148 1.92 -6.69 6.15
N HIS A 149 3.17 -6.40 5.76
CA HIS A 149 4.29 -6.14 6.67
C HIS A 149 4.51 -7.21 7.78
N PRO A 150 4.57 -8.52 7.45
CA PRO A 150 4.81 -9.57 8.44
C PRO A 150 6.30 -9.73 8.79
N ASP A 151 6.59 -10.39 9.91
CA ASP A 151 7.93 -10.96 10.16
C ASP A 151 8.16 -12.16 9.21
N LEU A 152 8.96 -11.95 8.17
CA LEU A 152 9.21 -12.94 7.12
C LEU A 152 10.00 -14.17 7.61
N ARG A 153 10.61 -14.13 8.79
CA ARG A 153 11.32 -15.29 9.36
C ARG A 153 10.34 -16.36 9.84
N GLN A 154 9.10 -15.96 10.14
CA GLN A 154 8.05 -16.86 10.64
C GLN A 154 7.22 -17.49 9.51
N LEU A 155 7.50 -17.12 8.26
CA LEU A 155 6.70 -17.53 7.11
C LEU A 155 7.38 -18.64 6.30
N SER A 156 6.54 -19.51 5.73
CA SER A 156 6.98 -20.50 4.74
C SER A 156 7.44 -19.82 3.45
N ALA A 157 8.23 -20.51 2.63
CA ALA A 157 8.69 -19.98 1.35
C ALA A 157 7.52 -19.53 0.44
N THR A 158 6.43 -20.30 0.40
CA THR A 158 5.22 -19.95 -0.35
C THR A 158 4.55 -18.69 0.18
N ALA A 159 4.43 -18.55 1.50
CA ALA A 159 3.82 -17.35 2.12
C ALA A 159 4.69 -16.10 1.91
N VAL A 160 6.01 -16.23 1.98
CA VAL A 160 6.94 -15.13 1.64
C VAL A 160 6.79 -14.74 0.18
N ARG A 161 6.73 -15.71 -0.74
CA ARG A 161 6.54 -15.43 -2.16
C ARG A 161 5.22 -14.68 -2.41
N ASP A 162 4.11 -15.14 -1.82
CA ASP A 162 2.80 -14.50 -1.95
C ASP A 162 2.82 -13.02 -1.53
N GLN A 163 3.46 -12.71 -0.40
CA GLN A 163 3.63 -11.34 0.10
C GLN A 163 4.33 -10.42 -0.91
N LEU A 164 5.37 -10.92 -1.58
CA LEU A 164 6.14 -10.15 -2.54
C LEU A 164 5.45 -10.09 -3.91
N GLU A 165 4.94 -11.21 -4.41
CA GLU A 165 4.33 -11.34 -5.74
C GLU A 165 3.05 -10.49 -5.83
N ARG A 166 2.12 -10.64 -4.87
CA ARG A 166 0.87 -9.87 -4.83
C ARG A 166 1.09 -8.35 -4.78
N THR A 167 2.10 -7.91 -4.03
CA THR A 167 2.49 -6.50 -3.96
C THR A 167 3.11 -6.03 -5.27
N SER A 168 3.97 -6.85 -5.88
CA SER A 168 4.62 -6.52 -7.16
C SER A 168 3.61 -6.39 -8.29
N ASP A 169 2.63 -7.29 -8.35
CA ASP A 169 1.57 -7.28 -9.36
C ASP A 169 0.75 -6.00 -9.27
N LEU A 170 0.33 -5.61 -8.07
CA LEU A 170 -0.45 -4.39 -7.87
C LEU A 170 0.38 -3.12 -8.17
N LEU A 171 1.65 -3.08 -7.78
CA LEU A 171 2.54 -1.98 -8.13
C LEU A 171 2.76 -1.88 -9.65
N GLN A 172 2.88 -3.02 -10.34
CA GLN A 172 2.99 -3.06 -11.80
C GLN A 172 1.71 -2.59 -12.48
N GLU A 173 0.53 -2.99 -11.97
CA GLU A 173 -0.78 -2.52 -12.45
C GLU A 173 -0.84 -0.99 -12.41
N LEU A 174 -0.43 -0.38 -11.29
CA LEU A 174 -0.58 1.07 -11.07
C LEU A 174 0.51 1.91 -11.74
N THR A 175 1.73 1.38 -11.89
CA THR A 175 2.88 2.15 -12.38
C THR A 175 3.33 1.76 -13.79
N GLY A 176 2.76 0.69 -14.34
CA GLY A 176 3.13 0.11 -15.63
C GLY A 176 4.47 -0.63 -15.63
N LYS A 177 5.14 -0.76 -14.49
CA LYS A 177 6.46 -1.43 -14.36
C LYS A 177 6.53 -2.24 -13.07
N PRO A 178 7.11 -3.44 -13.10
CA PRO A 178 7.36 -4.19 -11.87
C PRO A 178 8.40 -3.45 -11.00
N PRO A 179 8.30 -3.53 -9.66
CA PRO A 179 9.32 -2.99 -8.77
C PRO A 179 10.66 -3.70 -9.02
N THR A 180 11.77 -2.96 -8.91
CA THR A 180 13.14 -3.51 -9.02
C THR A 180 13.81 -3.67 -7.67
N TRP A 181 13.28 -3.03 -6.62
CA TRP A 181 13.77 -3.13 -5.26
C TRP A 181 12.73 -3.76 -4.32
N PHE A 182 13.25 -4.51 -3.36
CA PHE A 182 12.52 -5.06 -2.23
C PHE A 182 13.26 -4.70 -0.94
N ARG A 183 12.52 -4.33 0.10
CA ARG A 183 13.02 -4.23 1.46
C ARG A 183 12.18 -5.11 2.37
N ALA A 184 12.85 -5.93 3.18
CA ALA A 184 12.17 -6.77 4.15
C ALA A 184 11.70 -5.92 5.35
N PRO A 185 10.46 -6.10 5.85
CA PRO A 185 10.02 -5.59 7.14
C PRO A 185 11.07 -5.86 8.22
N GLY A 186 11.42 -4.83 8.99
CA GLY A 186 12.43 -4.92 10.05
C GLY A 186 13.87 -5.20 9.57
N GLY A 187 14.14 -5.25 8.27
CA GLY A 187 15.45 -5.62 7.72
C GLY A 187 15.73 -7.12 7.73
N ASP A 188 14.71 -7.96 7.95
CA ASP A 188 14.85 -9.40 8.10
C ASP A 188 14.93 -10.15 6.75
N PHE A 189 16.11 -10.14 6.13
CA PHE A 189 16.37 -10.82 4.85
C PHE A 189 16.59 -12.34 5.00
N SER A 190 15.54 -13.09 5.36
CA SER A 190 15.59 -14.56 5.41
C SER A 190 15.94 -15.19 4.05
N ASN A 191 16.45 -16.42 4.04
CA ASN A 191 16.76 -17.14 2.78
C ASN A 191 15.54 -17.25 1.85
N ASN A 192 14.35 -17.45 2.42
CA ASN A 192 13.10 -17.46 1.68
C ASN A 192 12.82 -16.10 1.02
N ALA A 193 13.02 -15.00 1.76
CA ALA A 193 12.84 -13.64 1.25
C ALA A 193 13.83 -13.31 0.13
N LEU A 194 15.10 -13.66 0.31
CA LEU A 194 16.15 -13.46 -0.69
C LEU A 194 15.88 -14.27 -1.97
N SER A 195 15.44 -15.54 -1.83
CA SER A 195 15.07 -16.38 -2.98
C SER A 195 13.88 -15.79 -3.74
N ALA A 196 12.78 -15.47 -3.04
CA ALA A 196 11.58 -14.90 -3.67
C ALA A 196 11.87 -13.55 -4.34
N CYS A 197 12.66 -12.70 -3.68
CA CYS A 197 13.15 -11.44 -4.23
C CYS A 197 13.87 -11.66 -5.58
N ALA A 198 14.80 -12.61 -5.64
CA ALA A 198 15.56 -12.90 -6.85
C ALA A 198 14.69 -13.51 -7.98
N ASP A 199 13.76 -14.41 -7.63
CA ASP A 199 12.87 -15.04 -8.59
C ASP A 199 11.93 -14.02 -9.26
N LEU A 200 11.43 -13.06 -8.48
CA LEU A 200 10.62 -11.93 -8.93
C LEU A 200 11.44 -10.83 -9.63
N GLY A 201 12.77 -10.98 -9.74
CA GLY A 201 13.63 -10.04 -10.46
C GLY A 201 13.95 -8.76 -9.69
N MET A 202 13.70 -8.74 -8.38
CA MET A 202 14.03 -7.63 -7.50
C MET A 202 15.44 -7.79 -6.91
N ARG A 203 15.94 -6.70 -6.32
CA ARG A 203 17.15 -6.67 -5.50
C ARG A 203 16.80 -6.27 -4.07
N PRO A 204 17.45 -6.85 -3.05
CA PRO A 204 17.24 -6.44 -1.66
C PRO A 204 17.99 -5.13 -1.35
N MET A 205 17.34 -4.21 -0.64
CA MET A 205 17.93 -2.95 -0.17
C MET A 205 17.69 -2.75 1.33
N GLY A 206 18.77 -2.66 2.10
CA GLY A 206 18.75 -2.26 3.51
C GLY A 206 18.96 -0.75 3.66
N TRP A 207 19.62 -0.34 4.74
CA TRP A 207 19.98 1.04 5.02
C TRP A 207 21.30 1.11 5.81
N SER A 208 21.99 2.24 5.72
CA SER A 208 23.22 2.51 6.49
C SER A 208 23.00 3.50 7.63
N VAL A 209 21.91 4.29 7.57
CA VAL A 209 21.54 5.28 8.59
C VAL A 209 20.12 4.98 9.07
N ASP A 210 19.96 4.76 10.36
CA ASP A 210 18.68 4.48 11.02
C ASP A 210 18.39 5.53 12.12
N PRO A 211 17.55 6.53 11.86
CA PRO A 211 17.20 7.52 12.88
C PRO A 211 16.25 6.96 13.95
N ARG A 212 15.71 5.74 13.76
CA ARG A 212 14.66 5.11 14.57
C ARG A 212 13.44 6.00 14.75
N ASP A 213 13.00 6.62 13.68
CA ASP A 213 11.85 7.52 13.65
C ASP A 213 10.53 6.78 13.93
N TRP A 214 10.43 5.50 13.56
CA TRP A 214 9.34 4.59 13.90
C TRP A 214 9.08 4.48 15.42
N ALA A 215 10.12 4.64 16.24
CA ALA A 215 10.03 4.63 17.70
C ALA A 215 9.55 5.97 18.30
N ARG A 216 9.34 6.99 17.47
CA ARG A 216 8.92 8.35 17.83
C ARG A 216 9.75 9.00 18.97
N PRO A 217 11.09 9.03 18.86
CA PRO A 217 11.99 9.51 19.92
C PRO A 217 12.05 11.05 20.06
N GLY A 218 11.35 11.79 19.21
CA GLY A 218 11.35 13.24 19.10
C GLY A 218 12.13 13.74 17.88
N THR A 219 11.64 14.81 17.24
CA THR A 219 12.21 15.41 16.02
C THR A 219 13.70 15.73 16.14
N ALA A 220 14.13 16.29 17.28
CA ALA A 220 15.53 16.63 17.51
C ALA A 220 16.44 15.40 17.52
N LYS A 221 15.96 14.27 18.08
CA LYS A 221 16.72 13.03 18.16
C LYS A 221 16.81 12.33 16.80
N ILE A 222 15.73 12.35 16.02
CA ILE A 222 15.73 11.88 14.62
C ILE A 222 16.75 12.68 13.81
N THR A 223 16.67 14.01 13.88
CA THR A 223 17.56 14.93 13.16
C THR A 223 19.02 14.71 13.52
N SER A 224 19.35 14.62 14.83
CA SER A 224 20.74 14.47 15.26
C SER A 224 21.34 13.14 14.77
N ARG A 225 20.61 12.02 14.89
CA ARG A 225 21.07 10.72 14.39
C ARG A 225 21.39 10.74 12.89
N VAL A 226 20.52 11.34 12.08
CA VAL A 226 20.80 11.48 10.64
C VAL A 226 22.08 12.28 10.43
N LEU A 227 22.20 13.45 11.04
CA LEU A 227 23.37 14.33 10.82
C LEU A 227 24.68 13.77 11.38
N GLU A 228 24.62 12.95 12.44
CA GLU A 228 25.78 12.29 13.05
C GLU A 228 26.28 11.10 12.22
N GLU A 229 25.38 10.37 11.55
CA GLU A 229 25.70 9.11 10.85
C GLU A 229 25.84 9.26 9.33
N ILE A 230 25.34 10.35 8.74
CA ILE A 230 25.33 10.54 7.29
C ILE A 230 26.76 10.66 6.71
N GLY A 231 26.99 9.94 5.62
CA GLY A 231 28.21 10.00 4.81
C GLY A 231 27.96 9.72 3.33
N PRO A 232 29.01 9.82 2.48
CA PRO A 232 28.98 9.36 1.10
C PRO A 232 28.31 7.99 0.93
N GLY A 233 27.40 7.88 -0.04
CA GLY A 233 26.70 6.65 -0.36
C GLY A 233 25.64 6.21 0.64
N SER A 234 25.29 7.02 1.65
CA SER A 234 24.32 6.60 2.66
C SER A 234 22.95 6.27 2.07
N ILE A 235 22.31 5.23 2.61
CA ILE A 235 20.88 4.94 2.42
C ILE A 235 20.19 5.24 3.75
N VAL A 236 19.33 6.26 3.77
CA VAL A 236 18.67 6.76 4.98
C VAL A 236 17.27 6.18 5.09
N LEU A 237 17.02 5.40 6.14
CA LEU A 237 15.70 4.89 6.48
C LEU A 237 14.84 5.99 7.13
N ASN A 238 13.61 6.14 6.67
CA ASN A 238 12.56 6.91 7.33
C ASN A 238 11.22 6.20 7.04
N HIS A 239 10.15 6.63 7.71
CA HIS A 239 8.83 6.06 7.53
C HIS A 239 7.80 7.15 7.24
N ASP A 240 6.96 6.92 6.23
CA ASP A 240 5.79 7.75 5.96
C ASP A 240 4.46 7.02 6.25
N GLY A 241 4.49 5.70 6.50
CA GLY A 241 3.35 4.93 7.03
C GLY A 241 3.63 4.25 8.38
N GLY A 242 2.73 3.37 8.81
CA GLY A 242 2.90 2.57 10.04
C GLY A 242 2.51 3.29 11.34
N GLY A 243 1.64 4.30 11.26
CA GLY A 243 1.14 5.09 12.38
C GLY A 243 1.57 6.56 12.31
N ASP A 244 1.59 7.25 13.45
CA ASP A 244 1.98 8.67 13.51
C ASP A 244 3.44 8.88 13.11
N ARG A 245 3.65 9.67 12.04
CA ARG A 245 4.95 10.09 11.48
C ARG A 245 5.16 11.61 11.50
N SER A 246 4.43 12.32 12.35
CA SER A 246 4.59 13.78 12.53
C SER A 246 6.03 14.18 12.86
N GLN A 247 6.75 13.39 13.67
CA GLN A 247 8.14 13.65 14.02
C GLN A 247 9.09 13.45 12.83
N THR A 248 8.87 12.41 12.01
CA THR A 248 9.62 12.18 10.76
C THR A 248 9.43 13.33 9.80
N VAL A 249 8.17 13.75 9.58
CA VAL A 249 7.83 14.90 8.72
C VAL A 249 8.51 16.17 9.19
N ALA A 250 8.54 16.44 10.50
CA ALA A 250 9.24 17.60 11.06
C ALA A 250 10.76 17.49 10.93
N ALA A 251 11.32 16.29 11.07
CA ALA A 251 12.76 16.05 10.97
C ALA A 251 13.24 16.23 9.52
N LEU A 252 12.50 15.72 8.54
CA LEU A 252 12.76 15.93 7.11
C LEU A 252 12.88 17.42 6.77
N LYS A 253 11.96 18.26 7.29
CA LYS A 253 12.04 19.72 7.11
C LYS A 253 13.29 20.35 7.73
N THR A 254 13.89 19.70 8.71
CA THR A 254 15.03 20.20 9.47
C THR A 254 16.37 19.75 8.86
N TYR A 255 16.56 18.45 8.64
CA TYR A 255 17.88 17.94 8.20
C TYR A 255 18.09 18.05 6.68
N LEU A 256 17.04 17.97 5.84
CA LEU A 256 17.22 18.04 4.38
C LEU A 256 17.92 19.32 3.90
N PRO A 257 17.52 20.54 4.32
CA PRO A 257 18.24 21.74 3.91
C PRO A 257 19.69 21.76 4.41
N VAL A 258 19.95 21.26 5.63
CA VAL A 258 21.32 21.16 6.17
C VAL A 258 22.19 20.24 5.31
N LEU A 259 21.65 19.11 4.85
CA LEU A 259 22.37 18.19 3.97
C LEU A 259 22.65 18.82 2.60
N LEU A 260 21.64 19.48 2.00
CA LEU A 260 21.78 20.18 0.72
C LEU A 260 22.85 21.28 0.81
N ASP A 261 22.81 22.13 1.84
CA ASP A 261 23.81 23.18 2.08
C ASP A 261 25.20 22.59 2.36
N GLY A 262 25.25 21.40 2.97
CA GLY A 262 26.47 20.61 3.16
C GLY A 262 27.03 19.96 1.88
N GLY A 263 26.37 20.17 0.73
CA GLY A 263 26.78 19.65 -0.58
C GLY A 263 26.35 18.21 -0.86
N TYR A 264 25.42 17.66 -0.07
CA TYR A 264 24.82 16.37 -0.39
C TYR A 264 23.84 16.47 -1.55
N ARG A 265 23.84 15.45 -2.39
CA ARG A 265 22.90 15.26 -3.49
C ARG A 265 22.06 14.02 -3.22
N PHE A 266 20.81 14.04 -3.66
CA PHE A 266 19.89 12.92 -3.45
C PHE A 266 19.60 12.17 -4.74
N THR A 267 19.45 10.86 -4.63
CA THR A 267 19.09 9.97 -5.73
C THR A 267 18.06 8.93 -5.31
N ALA A 268 17.30 8.44 -6.29
CA ALA A 268 16.42 7.30 -6.15
C ALA A 268 16.96 6.18 -7.07
N PRO A 269 17.82 5.27 -6.55
CA PRO A 269 18.43 4.22 -7.36
C PRO A 269 17.36 3.30 -7.95
N ARG A 270 17.56 2.88 -9.20
CA ARG A 270 16.64 2.02 -9.97
C ARG A 270 17.19 0.62 -10.14
#